data_AF-A0A0H1R3L5-F1
#
_entry.id   AF-A0A0H1R3L5-F1
#
_cell.length_a   1.000
_cell.length_b   1.000
_cell.length_c   1.000
_cell.angle_alpha   90.00
_cell.angle_beta   90.00
_cell.angle_gamma   90.00
#
_symmetry.space_group_name_H-M   'P 1'
#
loop_
_entity.id
_entity.type
_entity.pdbx_description
1 polymer ?
#
loop_
_entity_poly.entity_id
_entity_poly.type
_entity_poly.pdbx_seq_one_letter_code
_entity_poly.pdbx_strand_id
1 'polypeptide(L)' 'MFGTVKVGERGQIVIPKEAREIFDIKPGDTLMILGDEGRGLAIVKADKFRRIAEEMLRIFEIEPEEPPEE' A
#
# COMPACT_ATOMS: atom_id res chain seq x y z
N MET A 1 11.65 7.72 -8.83
CA MET A 1 12.08 8.43 -7.61
C MET A 1 11.49 9.83 -7.66
N PHE A 2 10.78 10.29 -6.62
CA PHE A 2 10.03 11.56 -6.60
C PHE A 2 10.76 12.70 -5.85
N GLY A 3 12.06 12.51 -5.57
CA GLY A 3 12.89 13.42 -4.79
C GLY A 3 13.10 12.96 -3.35
N THR A 4 13.83 13.78 -2.59
CA THR A 4 14.02 13.64 -1.14
C THR A 4 13.17 14.69 -0.42
N VAL A 5 12.58 14.31 0.71
CA VAL A 5 11.78 15.21 1.54
C VAL A 5 12.37 15.29 2.94
N LYS A 6 12.16 16.42 3.62
CA LYS A 6 12.55 16.59 5.01
C LYS A 6 11.37 16.32 5.92
N VAL A 7 11.66 15.78 7.10
CA VAL A 7 10.70 15.64 8.18
C VAL A 7 10.54 17.01 8.86
N GLY A 8 9.30 17.46 9.01
CA GLY A 8 8.97 18.69 9.73
C GLY A 8 9.08 18.51 11.25
N GLU A 9 8.97 19.62 11.99
CA GLU A 9 9.14 19.64 13.45
C GLU A 9 8.18 18.72 14.23
N ARG A 10 7.03 18.35 13.64
CA ARG A 10 6.05 17.46 14.25
C ARG A 10 6.08 16.05 13.65
N GLY A 11 7.17 15.67 12.98
CA GLY A 11 7.30 14.36 12.35
C GLY A 11 6.56 14.20 11.03
N GLN A 12 5.93 15.26 10.50
CA GLN A 12 5.19 15.19 9.24
C GLN A 12 6.10 15.26 8.02
N ILE A 13 5.73 14.56 6.95
CA ILE A 13 6.35 14.67 5.63
C ILE A 13 5.34 15.22 4.63
N VAL A 14 5.84 16.00 3.66
CA VAL A 14 5.02 16.50 2.55
C VAL A 14 5.18 15.55 1.37
N ILE A 15 4.07 15.03 0.84
CA ILE A 15 4.09 14.20 -0.36
C ILE A 15 4.35 15.11 -1.59
N PRO A 16 5.43 14.87 -2.37
CA PRO A 16 5.74 15.66 -3.55
C PRO A 16 4.57 15.75 -4.54
N LYS A 17 4.48 16.86 -5.27
CA LYS A 17 3.39 17.08 -6.23
C LYS A 17 3.34 15.98 -7.28
N GLU A 18 4.49 15.61 -7.88
CA GLU A 18 4.49 14.57 -8.92
C GLU A 18 4.03 13.21 -8.38
N ALA A 19 4.35 12.88 -7.12
CA ALA A 19 3.89 11.64 -6.50
C ALA A 19 2.36 11.66 -6.31
N ARG A 20 1.79 12.79 -5.88
CA ARG A 20 0.34 12.92 -5.74
C ARG A 20 -0.39 12.76 -7.07
N GLU A 21 0.15 13.32 -8.15
CA GLU A 21 -0.45 13.22 -9.49
C GLU A 21 -0.37 11.79 -10.04
N ILE A 22 0.80 11.14 -9.93
CA ILE A 22 1.01 9.78 -10.46
C ILE A 22 0.23 8.72 -9.67
N PHE A 23 0.12 8.86 -8.35
CA PHE A 23 -0.60 7.90 -7.50
C PHE A 23 -2.04 8.31 -7.18
N ASP A 24 -2.56 9.37 -7.80
CA ASP A 24 -3.90 9.93 -7.59
C ASP A 24 -4.24 10.11 -6.10
N ILE A 25 -3.33 10.76 -5.36
CA ILE A 25 -3.50 11.09 -3.94
C ILE A 25 -4.16 12.47 -3.82
N LYS A 26 -5.36 12.50 -3.26
CA LYS A 26 -6.25 13.64 -3.15
C LYS A 26 -6.48 14.01 -1.67
N PRO A 27 -6.82 15.28 -1.38
CA PRO A 27 -7.29 15.67 -0.05
C PRO A 27 -8.47 14.79 0.39
N GLY A 28 -8.42 14.29 1.62
CA GLY A 28 -9.43 13.37 2.17
C GLY A 28 -9.13 11.89 1.96
N ASP A 29 -8.13 11.53 1.15
CA ASP A 29 -7.67 10.15 1.05
C ASP A 29 -7.06 9.66 2.36
N THR A 30 -7.37 8.41 2.70
CA THR A 30 -6.71 7.68 3.78
C THR A 30 -5.52 6.91 3.24
N LEU A 31 -4.34 7.23 3.75
CA LEU A 31 -3.09 6.53 3.44
C LEU A 31 -2.68 5.66 4.62
N MET A 32 -2.22 4.45 4.32
CA MET A 32 -1.62 3.54 5.28
C MET A 32 -0.10 3.59 5.15
N ILE A 33 0.57 3.66 6.30
CA ILE A 33 2.03 3.60 6.40
C ILE A 33 2.40 2.20 6.89
N LEU A 34 3.24 1.51 6.15
CA LEU A 34 3.80 0.21 6.48
C LEU A 34 5.29 0.38 6.75
N GLY A 35 5.85 -0.44 7.63
CA GLY A 35 7.27 -0.36 7.99
C GLY A 35 7.89 -1.73 8.23
N ASP A 36 9.14 -1.86 7.82
CA ASP A 36 10.04 -2.99 8.11
C ASP A 36 11.40 -2.38 8.45
N GLU A 37 11.98 -2.76 9.60
CA GLU A 37 13.21 -2.13 10.11
C GLU A 37 14.41 -2.28 9.16
N GLY A 38 14.44 -3.34 8.33
CA GLY A 38 15.50 -3.59 7.36
C GLY A 38 15.25 -3.01 5.97
N ARG A 39 14.01 -2.64 5.64
CA ARG A 39 13.60 -2.21 4.29
C ARG A 39 13.09 -0.76 4.23
N GLY A 40 12.71 -0.19 5.37
CA GLY A 40 12.19 1.18 5.48
C GLY A 40 10.67 1.25 5.50
N LEU A 41 10.14 2.42 5.12
CA LEU A 41 8.71 2.74 5.15
C LEU A 41 8.10 2.69 3.74
N ALA A 42 6.88 2.16 3.65
CA ALA A 42 6.05 2.21 2.46
C ALA A 42 4.73 2.94 2.75
N ILE A 43 4.20 3.64 1.74
CA ILE A 43 2.94 4.36 1.83
C ILE A 43 2.00 3.80 0.76
N VAL A 44 0.80 3.39 1.16
CA VAL A 44 -0.20 2.80 0.26
C VAL A 44 -1.57 3.43 0.50
N LYS A 45 -2.38 3.57 -0.56
CA LYS A 45 -3.78 3.99 -0.44
C LYS A 45 -4.61 2.87 0.21
N ALA A 46 -5.36 3.20 1.26
CA ALA A 46 -6.11 2.21 2.05
C ALA A 46 -7.16 1.46 1.21
N ASP A 47 -7.80 2.17 0.28
CA ASP A 47 -8.79 1.66 -0.67
C ASP A 47 -8.20 0.70 -1.73
N LYS A 48 -6.90 0.81 -2.03
CA LYS A 48 -6.18 -0.21 -2.81
C LYS A 48 -5.85 -1.43 -1.95
N PHE A 49 -5.39 -1.22 -0.71
CA PHE A 49 -5.04 -2.31 0.18
C PHE A 49 -6.24 -3.22 0.48
N ARG A 50 -7.42 -2.65 0.77
CA ARG A 50 -8.64 -3.46 1.01
C ARG A 50 -8.93 -4.41 -0.16
N ARG A 51 -8.83 -3.93 -1.40
CA ARG A 51 -9.06 -4.76 -2.59
C ARG A 51 -8.04 -5.89 -2.71
N ILE A 52 -6.76 -5.59 -2.50
CA ILE A 52 -5.70 -6.60 -2.54
C ILE A 52 -5.87 -7.63 -1.43
N ALA A 53 -6.21 -7.19 -0.21
CA ALA A 53 -6.46 -8.08 0.92
C ALA A 53 -7.68 -8.97 0.66
N GLU A 54 -8.76 -8.43 0.10
CA GLU A 54 -9.94 -9.20 -0.33
C GLU A 54 -9.60 -10.21 -1.42
N GLU A 55 -8.80 -9.85 -2.41
CA GLU A 55 -8.35 -10.76 -3.47
C GLU A 55 -7.43 -11.86 -2.93
N MET A 56 -6.48 -11.53 -2.05
CA MET A 56 -5.60 -12.51 -1.42
C MET A 56 -6.39 -13.49 -0.55
N LEU A 57 -7.34 -13.01 0.25
CA LEU A 57 -8.18 -13.88 1.10
C LEU A 57 -8.96 -14.89 0.25
N ARG A 58 -9.52 -14.47 -0.89
CA ARG A 58 -10.21 -15.38 -1.83
C ARG A 58 -9.30 -16.46 -2.38
N ILE A 59 -8.03 -16.16 -2.66
CA ILE A 59 -7.07 -17.16 -3.15
C ILE A 59 -6.82 -18.23 -2.08
N PHE A 60 -6.85 -17.87 -0.79
CA PHE A 60 -6.72 -18.82 0.32
C PHE A 60 -8.01 -19.58 0.67
N GLU A 61 -9.18 -19.11 0.20
CA GLU A 61 -10.48 -19.79 0.35
C GLU A 61 -10.79 -20.79 -0.78
N ILE A 62 -9.95 -20.85 -1.83
CA ILE A 62 -10.00 -21.93 -2.82
C ILE A 62 -9.35 -23.15 -2.17
N GLU A 63 -10.15 -24.08 -1.66
CA GLU A 63 -9.65 -25.43 -1.37
C GLU A 63 -9.03 -25.99 -2.66
N PRO A 64 -7.80 -26.53 -2.62
CA PRO A 64 -7.27 -27.21 -3.79
C PRO A 64 -8.24 -28.35 -4.14
N GLU A 65 -8.83 -28.32 -5.34
CA GLU A 65 -9.55 -29.49 -5.86
C GLU A 65 -8.57 -30.66 -5.80
N GLU A 66 -8.91 -31.68 -5.00
CA GLU A 66 -8.11 -32.91 -4.95
C GLU A 66 -7.93 -33.39 -6.40
N PRO A 67 -6.70 -33.63 -6.85
CA PRO A 67 -6.48 -34.10 -8.21
C PRO A 67 -7.26 -35.41 -8.37
N PRO A 68 -7.92 -35.64 -9.53
CA PRO A 68 -8.69 -36.86 -9.74
C PRO A 68 -7.77 -38.06 -9.51
N GLU A 69 -8.18 -38.95 -8.61
CA GLU A 69 -7.50 -40.24 -8.42
C GLU A 69 -7.48 -40.99 -9.77
N GLU A 70 -6.28 -41.40 -10.21
CA GLU A 70 -6.07 -42.15 -11.47
C GLU A 70 -6.88 -43.45 -11.55
#